data_AF-A0A2S9RS40-F1
#
_entry.id   AF-A0A2S9RS40-F1
#
_cell.length_a   1.000
_cell.length_b   1.000
_cell.length_c   1.000
_cell.angle_alpha   90.00
_cell.angle_beta   90.00
_cell.angle_gamma   90.00
#
_symmetry.space_group_name_H-M   'P 1'
#
loop_
_entity.id
_entity.type
_entity.pdbx_description
1 polymer ?
#
loop_
_entity_poly.entity_id
_entity_poly.type
_entity_poly.pdbx_seq_one_letter_code
_entity_poly.pdbx_strand_id
1 'polypeptide(L)'
;MQSEPHFDVLEMKEDPLTGLEWQKVKLSAWIAPNQLINNIDAVWESAENTYKTQCSTCHRQPQVNHFDSNTWIGLFKGMVGFTNIDEQTGKEVLRYLQLHSSDFDAQHNEEK
;
A
#
# COMPACT_ATOMS: atom_id res chain seq x y z
N MET A 1 -7.65 23.20 16.94
CA MET A 1 -8.74 22.30 17.37
C MET A 1 -8.82 21.19 16.33
N GLN A 2 -8.20 20.05 16.59
CA GLN A 2 -8.38 18.86 15.74
C GLN A 2 -9.67 18.20 16.22
N SER A 3 -10.66 18.08 15.33
CA SER A 3 -11.88 17.32 15.59
C SER A 3 -11.51 15.88 15.87
N GLU A 4 -12.01 15.30 16.96
CA GLU A 4 -11.85 13.87 17.19
C GLU A 4 -12.45 13.11 16.01
N PRO A 5 -11.70 12.19 15.40
CA PRO A 5 -12.22 11.37 14.31
C PRO A 5 -13.36 10.49 14.85
N HIS A 6 -14.56 10.69 14.31
CA HIS A 6 -15.74 9.90 14.68
C HIS A 6 -15.72 8.54 13.99
N PHE A 7 -15.18 7.53 14.66
CA PHE A 7 -15.26 6.13 14.24
C PHE A 7 -15.70 5.23 15.39
N ASP A 8 -16.32 4.10 15.06
CA ASP A 8 -16.66 3.04 16.00
C ASP A 8 -15.52 2.01 16.00
N VAL A 9 -14.99 1.67 17.18
CA VAL A 9 -14.05 0.54 17.34
C VAL A 9 -14.87 -0.74 17.45
N LEU A 10 -14.65 -1.67 16.53
CA LEU A 10 -15.36 -2.95 16.46
C LEU A 10 -14.60 -4.07 17.20
N GLU A 11 -13.26 -4.04 17.17
CA GLU A 11 -12.39 -5.06 17.74
C GLU A 11 -11.02 -4.46 18.04
N MET A 12 -10.35 -4.96 19.09
CA MET A 12 -8.96 -4.64 19.41
C MET A 12 -8.16 -5.93 19.50
N LYS A 13 -6.97 -5.96 18.90
CA LYS A 13 -6.09 -7.13 18.89
C LYS A 13 -4.64 -6.68 19.05
N GLU A 14 -3.93 -7.27 20.00
CA GLU A 14 -2.49 -7.08 20.14
C GLU A 14 -1.75 -7.93 19.10
N ASP A 15 -0.85 -7.30 18.35
CA ASP A 15 0.08 -8.01 17.47
C ASP A 15 1.22 -8.60 18.31
N PRO A 16 1.36 -9.94 18.39
CA PRO A 16 2.37 -10.58 19.22
C PRO A 16 3.81 -10.31 18.75
N LEU A 17 4.03 -9.87 17.50
CA LEU A 17 5.37 -9.59 16.97
C LEU A 17 5.85 -8.19 17.34
N THR A 18 4.93 -7.23 17.46
CA THR A 18 5.27 -5.81 17.69
C THR A 18 4.81 -5.27 19.04
N GLY A 19 3.89 -5.96 19.72
CA GLY A 19 3.22 -5.47 20.93
C GLY A 19 2.27 -4.30 20.67
N LEU A 20 1.98 -3.97 19.41
CA LEU A 20 1.06 -2.90 19.04
C LEU A 20 -0.39 -3.39 19.11
N GLU A 21 -1.26 -2.55 19.64
CA GLU A 21 -2.71 -2.79 19.61
C GLU A 21 -3.29 -2.27 18.28
N TRP A 22 -3.86 -3.18 17.51
CA TRP A 22 -4.58 -2.87 16.28
C TRP A 22 -6.08 -2.78 16.55
N GLN A 23 -6.71 -1.74 16.03
CA GLN A 23 -8.13 -1.49 16.17
C GLN A 23 -8.83 -1.67 14.81
N LYS A 24 -9.80 -2.58 14.76
CA LYS A 24 -10.72 -2.69 13.63
C LYS A 24 -11.77 -1.61 13.79
N VAL A 25 -11.75 -0.60 12.93
CA VAL A 25 -12.64 0.57 13.04
C VAL A 25 -13.67 0.63 11.92
N LYS A 26 -14.80 1.27 12.17
CA LYS A 26 -15.82 1.61 11.19
C LYS A 26 -16.10 3.11 11.22
N LEU A 27 -16.11 3.73 10.05
CA LEU A 27 -16.33 5.16 9.87
C LEU A 27 -17.42 5.37 8.80
N SER A 28 -18.28 6.36 9.02
CA SER A 28 -19.15 6.90 7.97
C SER A 28 -18.54 8.21 7.46
N ALA A 29 -18.25 8.27 6.16
CA ALA A 29 -17.66 9.46 5.53
C ALA A 29 -18.45 9.84 4.26
N TRP A 30 -18.44 11.14 3.94
CA TRP A 30 -19.01 11.66 2.71
C TRP A 30 -17.89 11.92 1.71
N ILE A 31 -18.05 11.41 0.49
CA ILE A 31 -17.14 11.69 -0.63
C ILE A 31 -17.96 12.15 -1.83
N ALA A 32 -17.48 13.19 -2.50
CA ALA A 32 -18.11 13.64 -3.73
C ALA A 32 -17.88 12.58 -4.83
N PRO A 33 -18.91 12.15 -5.58
CA PRO A 33 -18.74 11.10 -6.60
C PRO A 33 -17.69 11.44 -7.66
N ASN A 34 -17.52 12.72 -7.97
CA ASN A 34 -16.51 13.21 -8.92
C ASN A 34 -15.07 13.19 -8.38
N GLN A 35 -14.85 12.78 -7.13
CA GLN A 35 -13.53 12.52 -6.54
C GLN A 35 -13.20 11.01 -6.51
N LEU A 36 -14.10 10.17 -7.04
CA LEU A 36 -13.87 8.74 -7.19
C LEU A 36 -13.47 8.42 -8.63
N ILE A 37 -12.64 7.41 -8.77
CA ILE A 37 -12.34 6.79 -10.05
C ILE A 37 -13.18 5.52 -10.20
N ASN A 38 -13.66 5.26 -11.42
CA ASN A 38 -14.49 4.08 -11.69
C ASN A 38 -13.67 2.80 -11.91
N ASN A 39 -12.37 2.94 -12.18
CA ASN A 39 -11.46 1.83 -12.41
C ASN A 39 -10.16 2.06 -11.64
N ILE A 40 -9.90 1.21 -10.66
CA ILE A 40 -8.67 1.25 -9.86
C ILE A 40 -7.45 0.76 -10.65
N ASP A 41 -7.65 -0.06 -11.68
CA ASP A 41 -6.56 -0.64 -12.49
C ASP A 41 -5.74 0.45 -13.17
N ALA A 42 -6.36 1.57 -13.55
CA ALA A 42 -5.65 2.71 -14.13
C ALA A 42 -4.63 3.33 -13.16
N VAL A 43 -4.88 3.28 -11.86
CA VAL A 43 -3.92 3.72 -10.83
C VAL A 43 -2.77 2.72 -10.74
N TRP A 44 -3.07 1.43 -10.74
CA TRP A 44 -2.07 0.37 -10.65
C TRP A 44 -1.20 0.26 -11.89
N GLU A 45 -1.74 0.46 -13.09
CA GLU A 45 -0.96 0.51 -14.34
C GLU A 45 0.06 1.66 -14.31
N SER A 46 -0.34 2.84 -13.81
CA SER A 46 0.56 3.99 -13.67
C SER A 46 1.69 3.71 -12.68
N ALA A 47 1.36 3.14 -11.51
CA ALA A 47 2.32 2.78 -10.49
C ALA A 47 3.26 1.65 -10.94
N GLU A 48 2.73 0.63 -11.63
CA GLU A 48 3.51 -0.46 -12.20
C GLU A 48 4.48 0.04 -13.27
N ASN A 49 4.03 0.91 -14.18
CA ASN A 49 4.88 1.48 -15.20
C ASN A 49 6.00 2.33 -14.57
N THR A 50 5.67 3.12 -13.55
CA THR A 50 6.67 3.89 -12.79
C THR A 50 7.68 2.97 -12.12
N TYR A 51 7.23 1.90 -11.46
CA TYR A 51 8.11 0.90 -10.87
C TYR A 51 9.03 0.25 -11.92
N LYS A 52 8.47 -0.21 -13.04
CA LYS A 52 9.22 -0.86 -14.11
C LYS A 52 10.26 0.06 -14.75
N THR A 53 9.94 1.33 -14.92
CA THR A 53 10.84 2.29 -15.59
C THR A 53 11.88 2.85 -14.64
N GLN A 54 11.47 3.38 -13.49
CA GLN A 54 12.34 4.10 -12.57
C GLN A 54 13.25 3.17 -11.77
N CYS A 55 12.71 2.04 -11.28
CA CYS A 55 13.48 1.09 -10.47
C CYS A 55 14.36 0.14 -11.31
N SER A 56 14.28 0.22 -12.65
CA SER A 56 15.16 -0.54 -13.55
C SER A 56 16.35 0.25 -14.08
N THR A 57 16.52 1.51 -13.64
CA THR A 57 17.55 2.41 -14.16
C THR A 57 18.97 1.94 -13.83
N CYS A 58 19.16 1.31 -12.66
CA CYS A 58 20.48 0.87 -12.19
C CYS A 58 20.73 -0.64 -12.36
N HIS A 59 19.71 -1.45 -12.10
CA HIS A 59 19.71 -2.90 -12.24
C HIS A 59 18.27 -3.37 -12.47
N ARG A 60 18.07 -4.66 -12.76
CA ARG A 60 16.71 -5.22 -12.87
C ARG A 60 15.99 -5.14 -11.52
N GLN A 61 14.76 -4.65 -11.55
CA GLN A 61 13.87 -4.60 -10.40
C GLN A 61 13.38 -6.01 -9.99
N PRO A 62 13.14 -6.27 -8.69
CA PRO A 62 12.53 -7.51 -8.24
C PRO A 62 11.13 -7.75 -8.85
N GLN A 63 10.67 -9.01 -8.81
CA GLN A 63 9.26 -9.29 -9.11
C GLN A 63 8.38 -8.77 -7.98
N VAL A 64 7.19 -8.26 -8.30
CA VAL A 64 6.30 -7.60 -7.32
C VAL A 64 5.86 -8.57 -6.21
N ASN A 65 5.62 -9.82 -6.56
CA ASN A 65 5.25 -10.91 -5.64
C ASN A 65 6.45 -11.60 -4.96
N HIS A 66 7.67 -11.03 -5.03
CA HIS A 66 8.85 -11.64 -4.43
C HIS A 66 8.93 -11.41 -2.91
N PHE A 67 8.44 -10.26 -2.44
CA PHE A 67 8.47 -9.87 -1.03
C PHE A 67 7.06 -9.69 -0.49
N ASP A 68 6.91 -9.84 0.83
CA ASP A 68 5.69 -9.53 1.55
C ASP A 68 5.48 -8.00 1.68
N SER A 69 4.26 -7.63 2.07
CA SER A 69 3.81 -6.23 2.19
C SER A 69 4.70 -5.38 3.11
N ASN A 70 5.22 -5.97 4.19
CA ASN A 70 6.01 -5.24 5.18
C ASN A 70 7.48 -5.12 4.76
N THR A 71 8.01 -6.14 4.10
CA THR A 71 9.37 -6.17 3.55
C THR A 71 9.54 -5.11 2.46
N TRP A 72 8.53 -4.88 1.63
CA TRP A 72 8.56 -3.84 0.58
C TRP A 72 8.83 -2.43 1.13
N ILE A 73 8.36 -2.10 2.34
CA ILE A 73 8.56 -0.76 2.94
C ILE A 73 10.06 -0.45 3.07
N GLY A 74 10.82 -1.40 3.62
CA GLY A 74 12.26 -1.24 3.84
C GLY A 74 13.04 -1.20 2.54
N LEU A 75 12.74 -2.12 1.62
CA LEU A 75 13.44 -2.21 0.34
C LEU A 75 13.20 -0.99 -0.55
N PHE A 76 11.94 -0.56 -0.66
CA PHE A 76 11.59 0.61 -1.45
C PHE A 76 12.25 1.87 -0.89
N LYS A 77 12.19 2.07 0.43
CA LYS A 77 12.85 3.21 1.10
C LYS A 77 14.36 3.26 0.86
N GLY A 78 15.01 2.09 0.80
CA GLY A 78 16.44 2.00 0.50
C GLY A 78 16.80 2.47 -0.91
N MET A 79 15.90 2.32 -1.89
CA MET A 79 16.20 2.54 -3.31
C MET A 79 15.60 3.82 -3.88
N VAL A 80 14.43 4.27 -3.42
CA VAL A 80 13.66 5.35 -4.06
C VAL A 80 14.45 6.66 -4.18
N GLY A 81 15.32 6.97 -3.22
CA GLY A 81 16.18 8.16 -3.24
C GLY A 81 17.25 8.17 -4.35
N PHE A 82 17.50 7.04 -4.99
CA PHE A 82 18.38 6.92 -6.16
C PHE A 82 17.63 7.01 -7.50
N THR A 83 16.32 7.27 -7.46
CA THR A 83 15.46 7.46 -8.63
C THR A 83 15.03 8.92 -8.75
N ASN A 84 14.32 9.26 -9.83
CA ASN A 84 13.69 10.58 -9.99
C ASN A 84 12.23 10.61 -9.51
N ILE A 85 11.81 9.62 -8.72
CA ILE A 85 10.45 9.55 -8.17
C ILE A 85 10.28 10.61 -7.07
N ASP A 86 9.26 11.46 -7.19
CA ASP A 86 8.87 12.39 -6.11
C ASP A 86 8.12 11.68 -4.96
N GLU A 87 7.96 12.35 -3.83
CA GLU A 87 7.39 11.74 -2.62
C GLU A 87 5.97 11.18 -2.83
N GLN A 88 5.11 11.88 -3.58
CA GLN A 88 3.73 11.47 -3.78
C GLN A 88 3.66 10.23 -4.67
N THR A 89 4.34 10.30 -5.82
CA THR A 89 4.47 9.16 -6.73
C THR A 89 5.11 7.96 -6.02
N GLY A 90 6.09 8.20 -5.15
CA GLY A 90 6.74 7.15 -4.37
C GLY A 90 5.79 6.43 -3.41
N LYS A 91 4.87 7.15 -2.77
CA LYS A 91 3.83 6.53 -1.92
C LYS A 91 2.87 5.67 -2.74
N GLU A 92 2.51 6.10 -3.95
CA GLU A 92 1.64 5.35 -4.86
C GLU A 92 2.32 4.06 -5.34
N VAL A 93 3.59 4.14 -5.74
CA VAL A 93 4.38 2.96 -6.11
C VAL A 93 4.54 2.00 -4.93
N LEU A 94 4.87 2.50 -3.74
CA LEU A 94 4.96 1.65 -2.56
C LEU A 94 3.63 0.95 -2.28
N ARG A 95 2.50 1.68 -2.35
CA ARG A 95 1.18 1.09 -2.16
C ARG A 95 0.90 0.02 -3.20
N TYR A 96 1.25 0.24 -4.46
CA TYR A 96 1.14 -0.79 -5.50
C TYR A 96 1.94 -2.05 -5.16
N LEU A 97 3.20 -1.91 -4.72
CA LEU A 97 4.04 -3.06 -4.34
C LEU A 97 3.47 -3.85 -3.17
N GLN A 98 2.89 -3.17 -2.17
CA GLN A 98 2.27 -3.80 -1.01
C GLN A 98 0.94 -4.49 -1.37
N LEU A 99 0.15 -3.92 -2.26
CA LEU A 99 -1.13 -4.50 -2.70
C LEU A 99 -0.98 -5.56 -3.80
N HIS A 100 0.25 -5.95 -4.14
CA HIS A 100 0.54 -7.01 -5.11
C HIS A 100 1.71 -7.89 -4.62
N SER A 101 1.99 -7.82 -3.31
CA SER A 101 3.04 -8.58 -2.63
C SER A 101 2.70 -10.07 -2.59
N SER A 102 3.66 -10.89 -2.13
CA SER A 102 3.46 -12.33 -1.98
C SER A 102 2.30 -12.72 -1.04
N ASP A 103 1.97 -11.86 -0.08
CA ASP A 103 0.99 -12.10 0.99
C ASP A 103 -0.33 -11.35 0.79
N PHE A 104 -0.48 -10.56 -0.27
CA PHE A 104 -1.71 -9.82 -0.54
C PHE A 104 -2.85 -10.71 -1.06
N ASP A 105 -2.58 -11.58 -2.04
CA ASP A 105 -3.59 -12.49 -2.62
C ASP A 105 -3.80 -13.78 -1.80
N ALA A 106 -2.86 -14.12 -0.91
CA ALA A 106 -2.94 -15.34 -0.12
C ALA A 106 -4.18 -15.38 0.79
N GLN A 107 -4.70 -14.22 1.20
CA GLN A 107 -5.86 -14.12 2.09
C GLN A 107 -7.21 -14.25 1.37
N HIS A 108 -7.25 -14.18 0.02
CA HIS A 108 -8.52 -14.31 -0.71
C HIS A 108 -8.95 -15.77 -0.95
N ASN A 109 -8.08 -16.74 -0.63
CA ASN A 109 -8.32 -18.18 -0.84
C ASN A 109 -8.67 -18.97 0.43
N GLU A 110 -8.66 -18.36 1.61
CA GLU A 110 -9.01 -19.03 2.88
C GLU A 110 -10.49 -18.87 3.30
N GLU A 111 -11.30 -18.11 2.55
CA GLU A 111 -12.74 -17.93 2.79
C GLU A 111 -13.64 -18.71 1.80
N LYS A 112 -13.20 -19.86 1.28
CA LYS A 112 -14.06 -20.81 0.56
C LYS A 112 -14.15 -22.17 1.23
#